data_AF-A0A9X3EK70-F1
#
_entry.id   AF-A0A9X3EK70-F1
#
_cell.length_a   1.000
_cell.length_b   1.000
_cell.length_c   1.000
_cell.angle_alpha   90.00
_cell.angle_beta   90.00
_cell.angle_gamma   90.00
#
_symmetry.space_group_name_H-M   'P 1'
#
loop_
_entity.id
_entity.type
_entity.pdbx_description
1 polymer ?
#
loop_
_entity_poly.entity_id
_entity_poly.type
_entity_poly.pdbx_seq_one_letter_code
_entity_poly.pdbx_strand_id
1 'polypeptide(L)' 'MIAAVAAQGVGVRELLRTFNCGVGMLLYVDPAHVDVVRGALAAIGEEPYALGRVVPRPAADAPQVRLSGASWMGGAVEVE' A
#
# COMPACT_ATOMS: atom_id res chain seq x y z
N MET A 1 -1.63 5.61 15.31
CA MET A 1 -3.07 5.30 15.19
C MET A 1 -3.31 3.81 14.91
N ILE A 2 -2.90 3.28 13.75
CA ILE A 2 -3.17 1.87 13.40
C ILE A 2 -2.58 0.86 14.40
N ALA A 3 -1.38 1.13 14.93
CA ALA A 3 -0.76 0.32 15.98
C ALA A 3 -1.60 0.25 17.27
N ALA A 4 -2.31 1.33 17.62
CA ALA A 4 -3.18 1.34 18.81
C ALA A 4 -4.42 0.47 18.59
N VAL A 5 -4.98 0.47 17.37
CA VAL A 5 -6.10 -0.42 16.99
C VAL A 5 -5.65 -1.88 16.98
N ALA A 6 -4.46 -2.16 16.43
CA ALA A 6 -3.87 -3.50 16.47
C ALA A 6 -3.68 -4.01 17.91
N ALA A 7 -3.26 -3.13 18.83
CA ALA A 7 -3.11 -3.47 20.25
C ALA A 7 -4.43 -3.83 20.96
N GLN A 8 -5.59 -3.53 20.36
CA GLN A 8 -6.90 -3.98 20.84
C GLN A 8 -7.29 -5.39 20.35
N GLY A 9 -6.37 -6.09 19.67
CA GLY A 9 -6.60 -7.45 19.18
C GLY A 9 -7.21 -7.53 17.78
N VAL A 10 -7.31 -6.41 17.05
CA VAL A 10 -7.78 -6.42 15.65
C VAL A 10 -6.70 -7.01 14.76
N GLY A 11 -7.04 -8.08 14.03
CA GLY A 11 -6.10 -8.77 13.15
C GLY A 11 -5.67 -7.92 11.95
N VAL A 12 -4.43 -8.11 11.47
CA VAL A 12 -3.85 -7.29 10.39
C VAL A 12 -4.68 -7.33 9.10
N ARG A 13 -5.25 -8.49 8.76
CA ARG A 13 -6.14 -8.62 7.59
C ARG A 13 -7.40 -7.76 7.73
N GLU A 14 -7.94 -7.62 8.94
CA GLU A 14 -9.11 -6.78 9.18
C GLU A 14 -8.72 -5.30 9.15
N LEU A 15 -7.58 -4.94 9.75
CA LEU A 15 -7.04 -3.58 9.69
C LEU A 15 -6.89 -3.09 8.23
N LEU A 16 -6.30 -3.91 7.36
CA LEU A 16 -6.09 -3.58 5.94
C LEU A 16 -7.38 -3.48 5.12
N ARG A 17 -8.48 -4.06 5.60
CA ARG A 17 -9.78 -4.03 4.91
C ARG A 17 -10.69 -2.93 5.43
N THR A 18 -10.39 -2.36 6.60
CA THR A 18 -11.19 -1.32 7.26
C THR A 18 -10.52 0.05 7.21
N PHE A 19 -9.20 0.11 7.29
CA PHE A 19 -8.43 1.35 7.33
C PHE A 19 -7.49 1.46 6.13
N ASN A 20 -7.17 2.70 5.77
CA ASN A 20 -6.19 2.99 4.72
C ASN A 20 -4.75 2.61 5.12
N CYS A 21 -4.49 2.41 6.41
CA CYS A 21 -3.18 2.10 6.98
C CYS A 21 -2.05 3.05 6.50
N GLY A 22 -2.36 4.34 6.36
CA GLY A 22 -1.41 5.37 5.96
C GLY A 22 -1.33 5.65 4.45
N VAL A 23 -2.05 4.89 3.62
CA VAL A 23 -2.09 5.10 2.16
C VAL A 23 -3.49 5.55 1.74
N GLY A 24 -3.68 6.87 1.63
CA GLY A 24 -4.97 7.46 1.26
C GLY A 24 -5.31 7.38 -0.23
N MET A 25 -4.30 7.23 -1.09
CA MET A 25 -4.45 7.20 -2.55
C MET A 25 -3.40 6.30 -3.19
N LEU A 26 -3.80 5.61 -4.26
CA LEU A 26 -2.92 4.82 -5.11
C LEU A 26 -2.99 5.33 -6.54
N LEU A 27 -1.83 5.47 -7.18
CA LEU A 27 -1.72 5.79 -8.59
C LEU A 27 -1.05 4.61 -9.31
N TYR A 28 -1.65 4.16 -10.41
CA TYR A 28 -1.03 3.22 -11.33
C TYR A 28 -0.35 4.02 -12.43
N VAL A 29 0.98 3.92 -12.48
CA VAL A 29 1.81 4.74 -13.36
C VAL A 29 2.68 3.82 -14.21
N ASP A 30 2.75 4.10 -15.50
CA ASP A 30 3.72 3.46 -16.38
C ASP A 30 5.15 3.76 -15.85
N PRO A 31 6.06 2.78 -15.74
CA PRO A 31 7.40 3.00 -15.25
C PRO A 31 8.15 4.17 -15.91
N ALA A 32 7.88 4.45 -17.20
CA ALA A 32 8.50 5.56 -17.94
C ALA A 32 8.06 6.96 -17.45
N HIS A 33 6.95 7.06 -16.72
CA HIS A 33 6.38 8.33 -16.28
C HIS A 33 6.48 8.56 -14.76
N VAL A 34 7.10 7.65 -14.01
CA VAL A 34 7.16 7.72 -12.54
C VAL A 34 7.75 9.05 -12.06
N ASP A 35 8.86 9.50 -12.62
CA ASP A 35 9.52 10.73 -12.17
C ASP A 35 8.70 11.98 -12.47
N VAL A 36 8.02 12.01 -13.62
CA VAL A 36 7.11 13.10 -14.01
C VAL A 36 5.94 13.19 -13.03
N VAL A 37 5.32 12.05 -12.71
CA VAL A 37 4.20 12.00 -11.76
C VAL A 37 4.66 12.38 -10.35
N ARG A 38 5.82 11.91 -9.90
CA ARG A 38 6.40 12.29 -8.61
C ARG A 38 6.69 13.79 -8.53
N GLY A 39 7.22 14.38 -9.60
CA GLY A 39 7.45 15.82 -9.68
C GLY A 39 6.16 16.63 -9.59
N ALA A 40 5.10 16.20 -10.28
CA ALA A 40 3.79 16.84 -10.21
C ALA A 40 3.17 16.78 -8.80
N LEU A 41 3.29 15.63 -8.12
CA LEU A 41 2.83 15.46 -6.74
C LEU A 41 3.66 16.32 -5.75
N ALA A 42 4.98 16.34 -5.90
CA ALA A 42 5.85 17.19 -5.07
C ALA A 42 5.53 18.68 -5.25
N ALA A 43 5.16 19.12 -6.46
CA ALA A 43 4.80 20.51 -6.74
C ALA A 43 3.53 20.97 -5.99
N ILE A 44 2.66 20.05 -5.57
CA ILE A 44 1.49 20.34 -4.74
C ILE A 44 1.71 19.99 -3.25
N GLY A 45 2.95 19.68 -2.85
CA GLY A 45 3.32 19.37 -1.47
C GLY A 45 3.10 17.92 -1.05
N GLU A 46 2.86 17.01 -1.99
CA GLU A 46 2.67 15.59 -1.71
C GLU A 46 3.99 14.79 -1.83
N GLU A 47 4.19 13.80 -0.96
CA GLU A 47 5.36 12.92 -0.96
C GLU A 47 4.94 11.45 -1.20
N PRO A 48 4.78 11.02 -2.46
CA PRO A 48 4.34 9.66 -2.77
C PRO A 48 5.44 8.62 -2.56
N TYR A 49 5.03 7.42 -2.13
CA TYR A 49 5.89 6.24 -2.02
C TYR A 49 5.71 5.29 -3.19
N ALA A 50 6.79 4.67 -3.66
CA ALA A 50 6.71 3.54 -4.57
C ALA A 50 6.28 2.29 -3.79
N LEU A 51 4.98 1.95 -3.88
CA LEU A 51 4.37 0.89 -3.06
C LEU A 51 4.46 -0.52 -3.66
N GLY A 52 4.62 -0.65 -4.98
CA GLY A 52 4.70 -1.96 -5.61
C GLY A 52 4.52 -1.94 -7.13
N ARG A 53 4.06 -3.07 -7.66
CA ARG A 53 3.83 -3.28 -9.10
C ARG A 53 2.56 -4.08 -9.36
N VAL A 54 1.91 -3.79 -10.49
CA VAL A 54 0.84 -4.66 -11.02
C VAL A 54 1.50 -5.84 -11.74
N VAL A 55 1.00 -7.04 -11.48
CA VAL A 55 1.48 -8.27 -12.11
C VAL A 55 0.29 -9.10 -12.60
N PRO A 56 0.47 -9.99 -13.59
CA PRO A 56 -0.55 -10.96 -13.95
C PRO A 56 -1.00 -11.76 -12.72
N ARG A 57 -2.32 -11.91 -12.57
CA ARG A 57 -2.90 -12.72 -11.52
C ARG A 57 -2.73 -14.21 -11.89
N PRO A 58 -2.15 -15.05 -11.01
CA PRO A 58 -1.76 -16.42 -11.37
C PRO A 58 -2.94 -17.37 -11.56
N ALA A 59 -4.08 -17.11 -10.91
CA ALA A 59 -5.32 -17.87 -11.05
C ALA A 59 -6.54 -17.00 -10.73
N ALA A 60 -7.74 -17.44 -11.11
CA ALA A 60 -8.98 -16.69 -10.92
C ALA A 60 -9.40 -16.55 -9.45
N ASP A 61 -8.96 -17.47 -8.58
CA ASP A 61 -9.22 -17.54 -7.14
C ASP A 61 -8.07 -16.96 -6.29
N ALA A 62 -6.85 -16.87 -6.83
CA ALA A 62 -5.70 -16.29 -6.13
C ALA A 62 -5.98 -14.85 -5.66
N PRO A 63 -5.45 -14.35 -4.54
CA PRO A 63 -5.70 -12.98 -4.09
C PRO A 63 -5.35 -11.91 -5.13
N GLN A 64 -6.12 -10.80 -5.16
CA GLN A 64 -5.88 -9.69 -6.09
C GLN A 64 -4.76 -8.75 -5.63
N VAL A 65 -4.55 -8.64 -4.32
CA VAL A 65 -3.53 -7.79 -3.69
C VAL A 65 -2.74 -8.67 -2.74
N ARG A 66 -1.42 -8.72 -2.92
CA ARG A 66 -0.49 -9.35 -1.98
C ARG A 66 0.35 -8.27 -1.34
N LEU A 67 0.43 -8.27 -0.02
CA LEU A 67 1.20 -7.29 0.74
C LEU A 67 2.37 -7.98 1.43
N SER A 68 3.57 -7.47 1.18
CA SER A 68 4.80 -7.93 1.84
C SER A 68 5.63 -6.75 2.32
N GLY A 69 6.30 -6.93 3.46
CA GLY A 69 7.34 -6.03 3.94
C GLY A 69 6.89 -4.62 4.34
N ALA A 70 5.60 -4.37 4.57
CA ALA A 70 4.96 -3.05 4.71
C ALA A 70 5.59 -2.08 5.75
N SER A 71 6.75 -1.55 5.41
CA SER A 71 7.66 -0.82 6.29
C SER A 71 7.05 0.49 6.80
N TRP A 72 6.15 1.09 6.03
CA TRP A 72 5.43 2.31 6.41
C TRP A 72 4.43 2.08 7.56
N MET A 73 4.07 0.83 7.86
CA MET A 73 3.22 0.48 9.01
C MET A 73 4.03 0.22 10.30
N GLY A 74 5.35 0.37 10.28
CA GLY A 74 6.20 0.20 11.46
C GLY A 74 6.58 -1.25 11.81
N GLY A 75 6.47 -2.18 10.85
CA GLY A 75 6.87 -3.58 11.04
C GLY A 75 6.74 -4.42 9.77
N ALA A 76 7.26 -5.65 9.80
CA ALA A 76 7.09 -6.60 8.70
C ALA A 76 5.65 -7.14 8.71
N VAL A 77 4.89 -6.85 7.64
CA VAL A 77 3.55 -7.40 7.42
C VAL A 77 3.58 -8.31 6.21
N GLU A 78 3.12 -9.54 6.39
CA GLU A 78 2.84 -10.49 5.31
C GLU A 78 1.37 -10.86 5.35
N VAL A 79 0.64 -10.49 4.29
CA VAL A 79 -0.75 -10.88 4.12
C VAL A 79 -0.98 -11.19 2.64
N GLU A 80 -1.49 -12.39 2.39
CA GLU A 80 -2.02 -12.81 1.09
C GLU A 80 -3.46 -12.34 0.88
#